data_AF-A0A368FCM8-F1
#
_entry.id   AF-A0A368FCM8-F1
#
_cell.length_a   1.000
_cell.length_b   1.000
_cell.length_c   1.000
_cell.angle_alpha   90.00
_cell.angle_beta   90.00
_cell.angle_gamma   90.00
#
_symmetry.space_group_name_H-M   'P 1'
#
loop_
_entity.id
_entity.type
_entity.pdbx_description
1 polymer ?
#
loop_
_entity_poly.entity_id
_entity_poly.type
_entity_poly.pdbx_seq_one_letter_code
_entity_poly.pdbx_strand_id
1 'polypeptide(L)'
;MDDEGWIVSWREPASDGGSPITSYAVEMRYNRSSEWEIAERGLDAWKLWWRPARSDRRTWEFRVRAANTEGFGAYGYSSDNLVEPTADDSAQSWLYVVLSVSLIAILILLTLIFLMIRARTRAERLKKERTQDKNCITLEKIAGLNHVPTQPMSPEILNEIKNLPHVRSEFVRLERKLGTGSFGEVWEGVASRLPMKDAETRVAIKTLRQGYTEADKIKFMKEAILMNNFDHPNIVKLLGVCLEGPKEYIILELMEGGDLLNFLRASSPTDSFPSQVSLRDVLSMLIDIGRGGAYLESNRHVHRDLAARNCLISSRAPHSHRVTKIGALRFPPDQNETSVSEGELL
;
A
#
# COMPACT_ATOMS: atom_id res chain seq x y z
N MET A 1 -33.31 -52.63 1.46
CA MET A 1 -34.61 -53.30 1.23
C MET A 1 -35.35 -52.33 0.36
N ASP A 2 -35.24 -52.58 -0.93
CA ASP A 2 -35.25 -51.52 -1.93
C ASP A 2 -36.69 -51.34 -2.39
N ASP A 3 -37.33 -50.31 -1.82
CA ASP A 3 -38.71 -49.92 -2.05
C ASP A 3 -38.88 -48.99 -3.27
N GLU A 4 -38.07 -49.16 -4.30
CA GLU A 4 -38.15 -48.34 -5.52
C GLU A 4 -39.02 -49.02 -6.60
N GLY A 5 -40.29 -49.26 -6.28
CA GLY A 5 -41.27 -49.81 -7.23
C GLY A 5 -42.42 -48.86 -7.51
N TRP A 6 -42.74 -48.62 -8.79
CA TRP A 6 -43.99 -47.96 -9.18
C TRP A 6 -45.20 -48.74 -8.64
N ILE A 7 -46.25 -48.05 -8.20
CA ILE A 7 -47.54 -48.65 -7.84
C ILE A 7 -48.58 -48.12 -8.81
N VAL A 8 -49.25 -49.02 -9.53
CA VAL A 8 -50.38 -48.67 -10.38
C VAL A 8 -51.63 -48.78 -9.52
N SER A 9 -52.34 -47.68 -9.32
CA SER A 9 -53.62 -47.65 -8.60
C SER A 9 -54.71 -47.05 -9.47
N TRP A 10 -55.94 -47.51 -9.27
CA TRP A 10 -57.11 -47.05 -10.02
C TRP A 10 -58.32 -46.90 -9.11
N ARG A 11 -59.42 -46.45 -9.68
CA ARG A 11 -60.73 -46.38 -9.02
C ARG A 11 -61.71 -47.31 -9.72
N GLU A 12 -62.74 -47.72 -9.00
CA GLU A 12 -63.82 -48.51 -9.58
C GLU A 12 -64.52 -47.74 -10.72
N PRO A 13 -64.98 -48.44 -11.78
CA PRO A 13 -65.79 -47.84 -12.84
C PRO A 13 -67.06 -47.18 -12.28
N ALA A 14 -67.53 -46.11 -12.93
CA ALA A 14 -68.73 -45.38 -12.51
C ALA A 14 -70.03 -46.21 -12.62
N SER A 15 -70.02 -47.29 -13.40
CA SER A 15 -71.11 -48.25 -13.53
C SER A 15 -70.54 -49.65 -13.78
N ASP A 16 -71.13 -50.66 -13.14
CA ASP A 16 -70.80 -52.08 -13.30
C ASP A 16 -71.68 -52.77 -14.35
N GLY A 17 -72.50 -52.00 -15.08
CA GLY A 17 -73.42 -52.52 -16.10
C GLY A 17 -74.59 -53.35 -15.52
N GLY A 18 -74.83 -53.30 -14.22
CA GLY A 18 -75.91 -54.03 -13.54
C GLY A 18 -75.50 -55.41 -13.02
N SER A 19 -74.21 -55.75 -13.02
CA SER A 19 -73.67 -56.97 -12.40
C SER A 19 -72.35 -56.67 -11.68
N PRO A 20 -72.18 -57.16 -10.43
CA PRO A 20 -71.05 -56.79 -9.59
C PRO A 20 -69.72 -57.20 -10.21
N ILE A 21 -68.73 -56.31 -10.09
CA ILE A 21 -67.36 -56.55 -10.56
C ILE A 21 -66.76 -57.71 -9.77
N THR A 22 -66.23 -58.70 -10.48
CA THR A 22 -65.61 -59.91 -9.91
C THR A 22 -64.10 -59.82 -9.88
N SER A 23 -63.48 -59.16 -10.86
CA SER A 23 -62.02 -59.00 -10.91
C SER A 23 -61.55 -57.85 -11.80
N TYR A 24 -60.26 -57.52 -11.71
CA TYR A 24 -59.55 -56.60 -12.60
C TYR A 24 -58.44 -57.30 -13.37
N ALA A 25 -58.10 -56.74 -14.53
CA ALA A 25 -56.92 -57.10 -15.30
C ALA A 25 -56.10 -55.85 -15.63
N VAL A 26 -54.79 -55.93 -15.44
CA VAL A 26 -53.82 -54.87 -15.75
C VAL A 26 -53.03 -55.28 -16.97
N GLU A 27 -52.92 -54.37 -17.93
CA GLU A 27 -52.10 -54.51 -19.11
C GLU A 27 -51.08 -53.38 -19.14
N MET A 28 -49.89 -53.67 -19.69
CA MET A 28 -48.81 -52.70 -19.82
C MET A 28 -48.25 -52.72 -21.23
N ARG A 29 -47.63 -51.62 -21.64
CA ARG A 29 -46.83 -51.57 -22.86
C ARG A 29 -45.62 -50.68 -22.66
N TYR A 30 -44.55 -50.99 -23.38
CA TYR A 30 -43.27 -50.28 -23.27
C TYR A 30 -43.31 -48.87 -23.89
N ASN A 31 -44.01 -48.70 -25.01
CA ASN A 31 -44.25 -47.40 -25.63
C ASN A 31 -45.52 -47.44 -26.50
N ARG A 32 -45.92 -46.30 -27.08
CA ARG A 32 -47.14 -46.19 -27.90
C ARG A 32 -47.16 -47.08 -29.16
N SER A 33 -46.00 -47.52 -29.61
CA SER A 33 -45.83 -48.40 -30.79
C SER A 33 -45.78 -49.88 -30.44
N SER A 34 -45.67 -50.23 -29.15
CA SER A 34 -45.69 -51.61 -28.66
C SER A 34 -47.12 -52.12 -28.49
N GLU A 35 -47.29 -53.43 -28.68
CA GLU A 35 -48.54 -54.12 -28.34
C GLU A 35 -48.74 -54.15 -26.82
N TRP A 36 -50.00 -54.26 -26.40
CA TRP A 36 -50.35 -54.38 -24.99
C TRP A 36 -50.09 -55.80 -24.50
N GLU A 37 -49.30 -55.93 -23.45
CA GLU A 37 -49.01 -57.19 -22.78
C GLU A 37 -49.81 -57.29 -21.48
N ILE A 38 -50.24 -58.51 -21.16
CA ILE A 38 -50.99 -58.78 -19.93
C ILE A 38 -49.99 -58.80 -18.77
N ALA A 39 -50.14 -57.85 -17.86
CA ALA A 39 -49.33 -57.79 -16.65
C ALA A 39 -49.87 -58.72 -15.57
N GLU A 40 -51.20 -58.69 -15.35
CA GLU A 40 -51.88 -59.46 -14.31
C GLU A 40 -53.36 -59.66 -14.64
N ARG A 41 -53.94 -60.81 -14.27
CA ARG A 41 -55.37 -61.12 -14.48
C ARG A 41 -55.98 -61.72 -13.22
N GLY A 42 -57.26 -61.43 -13.01
CA GLY A 42 -58.00 -62.00 -11.89
C GLY A 42 -57.66 -61.33 -10.56
N LEU A 43 -57.23 -60.07 -10.58
CA LEU A 43 -57.08 -59.28 -9.37
C LEU A 43 -58.43 -59.14 -8.69
N ASP A 44 -58.50 -59.41 -7.38
CA ASP A 44 -59.76 -59.36 -6.65
C ASP A 44 -60.47 -58.01 -6.83
N ALA A 45 -61.80 -58.03 -6.85
CA ALA A 45 -62.61 -56.83 -7.05
C ALA A 45 -62.33 -55.71 -6.03
N TRP A 46 -61.87 -56.03 -4.81
CA TRP A 46 -61.51 -55.04 -3.80
C TRP A 46 -60.06 -54.52 -3.92
N LYS A 47 -59.23 -55.14 -4.77
CA LYS A 47 -57.81 -54.82 -4.92
C LYS A 47 -57.60 -53.83 -6.08
N LEU A 48 -57.71 -52.53 -5.76
CA LEU A 48 -57.59 -51.42 -6.72
C LEU A 48 -56.15 -50.95 -6.99
N TRP A 49 -55.18 -51.81 -6.75
CA TRP A 49 -53.78 -51.51 -6.98
C TRP A 49 -52.98 -52.76 -7.36
N TRP A 50 -51.92 -52.55 -8.12
CA TRP A 50 -50.99 -53.59 -8.54
C TRP A 50 -49.57 -53.04 -8.59
N ARG A 51 -48.59 -53.85 -8.17
CA ARG A 51 -47.16 -53.49 -8.14
C ARG A 51 -46.39 -54.45 -9.06
N PRO A 52 -45.70 -53.96 -10.11
CA PRO A 52 -44.83 -54.78 -10.93
C PRO A 52 -43.64 -55.33 -10.13
N ALA A 53 -43.28 -56.59 -10.38
CA ALA A 53 -42.15 -57.26 -9.74
C ALA A 53 -40.78 -56.70 -10.16
N ARG A 54 -40.72 -55.96 -11.27
CA ARG A 54 -39.52 -55.24 -11.75
C ARG A 54 -39.90 -53.81 -12.11
N SER A 55 -39.28 -52.89 -11.41
CA SER A 55 -39.35 -51.45 -11.65
C SER A 55 -38.02 -51.03 -12.24
N ASP A 56 -37.91 -51.02 -13.56
CA ASP A 56 -36.90 -50.17 -14.18
C ASP A 56 -37.46 -48.75 -14.26
N ARG A 57 -36.59 -47.73 -14.23
CA ARG A 57 -36.98 -46.30 -14.36
C ARG A 57 -37.54 -45.95 -15.76
N ARG A 58 -38.09 -46.92 -16.50
CA ARG A 58 -38.55 -46.75 -17.88
C ARG A 58 -40.03 -46.38 -17.91
N THR A 59 -40.40 -45.66 -18.96
CA THR A 59 -41.73 -45.09 -19.17
C THR A 59 -42.69 -46.17 -19.66
N TRP A 60 -43.28 -46.94 -18.75
CA TRP A 60 -44.36 -47.89 -19.07
C TRP A 60 -45.71 -47.19 -19.08
N GLU A 61 -46.55 -47.50 -20.06
CA GLU A 61 -47.96 -47.10 -20.05
C GLU A 61 -48.79 -48.27 -19.50
N PHE A 62 -49.78 -47.95 -18.67
CA PHE A 62 -50.66 -48.95 -18.04
C PHE A 62 -52.11 -48.70 -18.41
N ARG A 63 -52.86 -49.79 -18.59
CA ARG A 63 -54.32 -49.74 -18.66
C ARG A 63 -54.95 -50.84 -17.83
N VAL A 64 -56.14 -50.55 -17.30
CA VAL A 64 -56.87 -51.46 -16.41
C VAL A 64 -58.29 -51.63 -16.90
N ARG A 65 -58.84 -52.84 -16.82
CA ARG A 65 -60.25 -53.13 -17.11
C ARG A 65 -60.87 -53.98 -16.01
N ALA A 66 -62.14 -53.73 -15.73
CA ALA A 66 -62.96 -54.53 -14.82
C ALA A 66 -63.56 -55.74 -15.55
N ALA A 67 -63.88 -56.80 -14.82
CA ALA A 67 -64.65 -57.94 -15.30
C ALA A 67 -65.80 -58.25 -14.34
N ASN A 68 -66.96 -58.62 -14.87
CA ASN A 68 -68.11 -59.14 -14.13
C ASN A 68 -68.58 -60.46 -14.75
N THR A 69 -69.76 -60.96 -14.38
CA THR A 69 -70.34 -62.20 -14.93
C THR A 69 -70.63 -62.12 -16.44
N GLU A 70 -70.83 -60.91 -16.97
CA GLU A 70 -71.14 -60.66 -18.38
C GLU A 70 -69.87 -60.52 -19.24
N GLY A 71 -68.73 -60.18 -18.65
CA GLY A 71 -67.44 -60.11 -19.33
C GLY A 71 -66.59 -58.92 -18.91
N PHE A 72 -65.76 -58.43 -19.84
CA PHE A 72 -64.82 -57.34 -19.58
C PHE A 72 -65.41 -55.98 -19.95
N GLY A 73 -65.27 -55.02 -19.03
CA GLY A 73 -65.62 -53.61 -19.23
C GLY A 73 -64.56 -52.82 -20.00
N ALA A 74 -64.80 -51.51 -20.12
CA ALA A 74 -63.89 -50.58 -20.79
C ALA A 74 -62.55 -50.41 -20.06
N TYR A 75 -61.52 -49.96 -20.81
CA TYR A 75 -60.20 -49.68 -20.27
C TYR A 75 -60.11 -48.27 -19.68
N GLY A 76 -59.52 -48.15 -18.49
CA GLY A 76 -58.95 -46.91 -17.95
C GLY A 76 -57.46 -46.83 -18.24
N TYR A 77 -56.97 -45.66 -18.64
CA TYR A 77 -55.56 -45.42 -19.05
C TYR A 77 -54.83 -44.57 -18.02
N SER A 78 -53.51 -44.77 -17.86
CA SER A 78 -52.65 -43.95 -16.98
C SER A 78 -52.56 -42.50 -17.46
N SER A 79 -52.55 -41.52 -16.53
CA SER A 79 -52.33 -40.10 -16.85
C SER A 79 -50.84 -39.78 -17.00
N ASP A 80 -50.46 -39.13 -18.10
CA ASP A 80 -49.10 -38.69 -18.42
C ASP A 80 -48.63 -37.61 -17.42
N ASN A 81 -48.09 -37.99 -16.26
CA ASN A 81 -47.47 -37.06 -15.29
C ASN A 81 -45.98 -37.37 -15.10
N LEU A 82 -45.21 -37.26 -16.18
CA LEU A 82 -43.75 -37.16 -16.11
C LEU A 82 -43.39 -35.69 -16.33
N VAL A 83 -43.26 -34.93 -15.24
CA VAL A 83 -42.62 -33.61 -15.29
C VAL A 83 -41.12 -33.85 -15.44
N GLU A 84 -40.60 -33.72 -16.66
CA GLU A 84 -39.15 -33.62 -16.87
C GLU A 84 -38.64 -32.34 -16.19
N PRO A 85 -37.58 -32.39 -15.36
CA PRO A 85 -36.95 -31.18 -14.87
C PRO A 85 -36.40 -30.41 -16.07
N THR A 86 -36.96 -29.23 -16.35
CA THR A 86 -36.51 -28.37 -17.44
C THR A 86 -35.04 -28.00 -17.21
N ALA A 87 -34.18 -28.31 -18.18
CA ALA A 87 -32.73 -28.09 -18.11
C ALA A 87 -32.33 -26.66 -17.69
N ASP A 88 -33.21 -25.68 -17.90
CA ASP A 88 -33.03 -24.27 -17.58
C ASP A 88 -32.88 -23.98 -16.07
N ASP A 89 -33.63 -24.66 -15.20
CA ASP A 89 -33.57 -24.47 -13.73
C ASP A 89 -32.23 -24.93 -13.14
N SER A 90 -31.64 -25.96 -13.76
CA SER A 90 -30.34 -26.49 -13.35
C SER A 90 -29.20 -25.54 -13.70
N ALA A 91 -29.24 -24.93 -14.90
CA ALA A 91 -28.20 -24.02 -15.38
C ALA A 91 -28.18 -22.71 -14.58
N GLN A 92 -29.35 -22.15 -14.27
CA GLN A 92 -29.48 -20.93 -13.45
C GLN A 92 -28.93 -21.15 -12.03
N SER A 93 -29.20 -22.31 -11.43
CA SER A 93 -28.70 -22.66 -10.10
C SER A 93 -27.17 -22.76 -10.06
N TRP A 94 -26.55 -23.38 -11.08
CA TRP A 94 -25.10 -23.46 -11.18
C TRP A 94 -24.43 -22.09 -11.40
N LEU A 95 -25.05 -21.18 -12.16
CA LEU A 95 -24.54 -19.83 -12.35
C LEU A 95 -24.42 -19.07 -11.01
N TYR A 96 -25.45 -19.13 -10.15
CA TYR A 96 -25.40 -18.48 -8.83
C TYR A 96 -24.31 -19.07 -7.93
N VAL A 97 -24.08 -20.38 -7.98
CA VAL A 97 -22.98 -21.03 -7.24
C VAL A 97 -21.63 -20.51 -7.71
N VAL A 98 -21.38 -20.46 -9.02
CA VAL A 98 -20.13 -19.95 -9.58
C VAL A 98 -19.90 -18.48 -9.23
N LEU A 99 -20.94 -17.64 -9.31
CA LEU A 99 -20.85 -16.22 -8.93
C LEU A 99 -20.56 -16.06 -7.44
N SER A 100 -21.17 -16.86 -6.58
CA SER A 100 -20.96 -16.82 -5.12
C SER A 100 -19.54 -17.26 -4.74
N VAL A 101 -19.04 -18.35 -5.34
CA VAL A 101 -17.66 -18.81 -5.14
C VAL A 101 -16.65 -17.78 -5.64
N SER A 102 -16.91 -17.19 -6.81
CA SER A 102 -16.06 -16.13 -7.38
C SER A 102 -16.03 -14.89 -6.48
N LEU A 103 -17.18 -14.49 -5.91
CA LEU A 103 -17.26 -13.37 -4.97
C LEU A 103 -16.46 -13.65 -3.70
N ILE A 104 -16.58 -14.86 -3.12
CA ILE A 104 -15.81 -15.26 -1.93
C ILE A 104 -14.31 -15.27 -2.23
N ALA A 105 -13.90 -15.80 -3.38
CA ALA A 105 -12.50 -15.81 -3.80
C ALA A 105 -11.94 -14.38 -3.94
N ILE A 106 -12.72 -13.45 -4.51
CA ILE A 106 -12.35 -12.03 -4.62
C ILE A 106 -12.21 -11.39 -3.23
N LEU A 107 -13.14 -11.65 -2.31
CA LEU A 107 -13.06 -11.13 -0.94
C LEU A 107 -11.82 -11.66 -0.20
N ILE A 108 -11.50 -12.95 -0.35
CA ILE A 108 -10.28 -13.54 0.20
C ILE A 108 -9.04 -12.88 -0.42
N LEU A 109 -9.02 -12.65 -1.74
CA LEU A 109 -7.91 -11.97 -2.40
C LEU A 109 -7.73 -10.53 -1.89
N LEU A 110 -8.82 -9.76 -1.77
CA LEU A 110 -8.78 -8.38 -1.27
C LEU A 110 -8.31 -8.31 0.18
N THR A 111 -8.76 -9.22 1.03
CA THR A 111 -8.29 -9.31 2.42
C THR A 111 -6.81 -9.66 2.51
N LEU A 112 -6.31 -10.60 1.70
CA LEU A 112 -4.88 -10.91 1.61
C LEU A 112 -4.06 -9.71 1.14
N ILE A 113 -4.53 -8.99 0.12
CA ILE A 113 -3.88 -7.74 -0.36
C ILE A 113 -3.84 -6.69 0.76
N PHE A 114 -4.95 -6.48 1.48
CA PHE A 114 -5.02 -5.56 2.60
C PHE A 114 -4.04 -5.95 3.73
N LEU A 115 -3.98 -7.22 4.09
CA LEU A 115 -3.02 -7.74 5.08
C LEU A 115 -1.58 -7.59 4.62
N MET A 116 -1.28 -7.83 3.34
CA MET A 116 0.06 -7.59 2.77
C MET A 116 0.44 -6.12 2.81
N ILE A 117 -0.47 -5.20 2.45
CA ILE A 117 -0.23 -3.76 2.55
C ILE A 117 0.01 -3.36 4.02
N ARG A 118 -0.79 -3.88 4.96
CA ARG A 118 -0.61 -3.61 6.39
C ARG A 118 0.71 -4.18 6.93
N ALA A 119 1.09 -5.38 6.52
CA ALA A 119 2.35 -6.01 6.90
C ALA A 119 3.55 -5.23 6.33
N ARG A 120 3.49 -4.83 5.06
CA ARG A 120 4.52 -3.99 4.43
C ARG A 120 4.63 -2.63 5.11
N THR A 121 3.51 -1.94 5.33
CA THR A 121 3.53 -0.64 6.02
C THR A 121 4.02 -0.75 7.46
N ARG A 122 3.68 -1.82 8.19
CA ARG A 122 4.23 -2.09 9.53
C ARG A 122 5.73 -2.37 9.49
N ALA A 123 6.19 -3.18 8.54
CA ALA A 123 7.61 -3.50 8.39
C ALA A 123 8.44 -2.24 8.07
N GLU A 124 7.95 -1.37 7.17
CA GLU A 124 8.61 -0.10 6.85
C GLU A 124 8.61 0.87 8.05
N ARG A 125 7.54 0.93 8.84
CA ARG A 125 7.51 1.72 10.09
C ARG A 125 8.57 1.24 11.09
N LEU A 126 8.65 -0.06 11.34
CA LEU A 126 9.63 -0.65 12.26
C LEU A 126 11.07 -0.45 11.77
N LYS A 127 11.31 -0.52 10.46
CA LYS A 127 12.62 -0.18 9.87
C LYS A 127 12.96 1.28 10.13
N LYS A 128 12.02 2.21 9.90
CA LYS A 128 12.21 3.64 10.12
C LYS A 128 12.51 3.96 11.58
N GLU A 129 11.74 3.39 12.52
CA GLU A 129 11.98 3.52 13.96
C GLU A 129 13.38 3.01 14.35
N ARG A 130 13.77 1.82 13.88
CA ARG A 130 15.11 1.27 14.15
C ARG A 130 16.24 2.14 13.59
N THR A 131 16.08 2.68 12.37
CA THR A 131 17.06 3.58 11.77
C THR A 131 17.15 4.88 12.57
N GLN A 132 16.01 5.43 12.98
CA GLN A 132 15.93 6.64 13.79
C GLN A 132 16.61 6.47 15.15
N ASP A 133 16.38 5.36 15.87
CA ASP A 133 17.05 5.07 17.13
C ASP A 133 18.57 4.96 16.95
N LYS A 134 19.02 4.28 15.88
CA LYS A 134 20.45 4.19 15.54
C LYS A 134 21.06 5.56 15.27
N ASN A 135 20.41 6.39 14.45
CA ASN A 135 20.88 7.74 14.13
C ASN A 135 20.97 8.60 15.40
N CYS A 136 19.97 8.53 16.28
CA CYS A 136 19.97 9.25 17.56
C CYS A 136 21.19 8.89 18.42
N ILE A 137 21.44 7.60 18.63
CA ILE A 137 22.58 7.11 19.42
C ILE A 137 23.91 7.54 18.79
N THR A 138 24.03 7.42 17.46
CA THR A 138 25.22 7.86 16.73
C THR A 138 25.47 9.35 16.93
N LEU A 139 24.43 10.18 16.79
CA LEU A 139 24.54 11.63 16.95
C LEU A 139 24.87 12.02 18.40
N GLU A 140 24.26 11.39 19.40
CA GLU A 140 24.60 11.63 20.82
C GLU A 140 26.05 11.26 21.11
N LYS A 141 26.53 10.13 20.57
CA LYS A 141 27.93 9.72 20.72
C LYS A 141 28.89 10.74 20.10
N ILE A 142 28.58 11.23 18.90
CA ILE A 142 29.43 12.22 18.20
C ILE A 142 29.37 13.60 18.87
N ALA A 143 28.21 13.97 19.40
CA ALA A 143 28.03 15.20 20.17
C ALA A 143 28.87 15.17 21.45
N GLY A 144 28.88 14.05 22.19
CA GLY A 144 29.63 13.89 23.44
C GLY A 144 31.14 13.72 23.28
N LEU A 145 31.65 13.56 22.06
CA LEU A 145 33.08 13.53 21.80
C LEU A 145 33.67 14.94 21.88
N ASN A 146 34.13 15.29 23.08
CA ASN A 146 34.99 16.45 23.34
C ASN A 146 36.30 16.26 22.59
N HIS A 147 36.52 17.03 21.53
CA HIS A 147 37.74 16.91 20.75
C HIS A 147 38.76 17.97 21.19
N VAL A 148 39.86 17.53 21.80
CA VAL A 148 40.99 18.42 22.11
C VAL A 148 41.70 18.78 20.80
N PRO A 149 41.90 20.07 20.45
CA PRO A 149 42.42 20.49 19.14
C PRO A 149 43.76 19.86 18.71
N THR A 150 44.53 19.31 19.66
CA THR A 150 45.83 18.69 19.44
C THR A 150 45.78 17.18 19.18
N GLN A 151 44.62 16.54 19.32
CA GLN A 151 44.47 15.09 19.07
C GLN A 151 43.98 14.80 17.65
N PRO A 152 44.26 13.62 17.09
CA PRO A 152 43.64 13.18 15.84
C PRO A 152 42.14 12.86 16.05
N MET A 153 41.38 12.91 14.97
CA MET A 153 39.95 12.59 14.95
C MET A 153 39.67 11.18 15.50
N SER A 154 38.63 11.05 16.32
CA SER A 154 38.27 9.76 16.94
C SER A 154 37.89 8.71 15.88
N PRO A 155 38.14 7.41 16.16
CA PRO A 155 37.80 6.33 15.23
C PRO A 155 36.30 6.25 14.93
N GLU A 156 35.44 6.66 15.86
CA GLU A 156 33.99 6.77 15.64
C GLU A 156 33.64 7.77 14.54
N ILE A 157 34.19 8.98 14.61
CA ILE A 157 33.92 10.01 13.61
C ILE A 157 34.46 9.55 12.26
N LEU A 158 35.67 8.96 12.23
CA LEU A 158 36.23 8.40 11.00
C LEU A 158 35.37 7.29 10.38
N ASN A 159 34.74 6.44 11.20
CA ASN A 159 33.83 5.41 10.72
C ASN A 159 32.58 6.01 10.07
N GLU A 160 31.99 7.04 10.69
CA GLU A 160 30.84 7.73 10.11
C GLU A 160 31.19 8.46 8.81
N ILE A 161 32.37 9.08 8.75
CA ILE A 161 32.87 9.73 7.52
C ILE A 161 33.00 8.72 6.38
N LYS A 162 33.47 7.50 6.65
CA LYS A 162 33.56 6.44 5.63
C LYS A 162 32.19 6.05 5.07
N ASN A 163 31.13 6.17 5.86
CA ASN A 163 29.76 5.84 5.46
C ASN A 163 29.04 7.01 4.75
N LEU A 164 29.67 8.18 4.64
CA LEU A 164 29.11 9.30 3.90
C LEU A 164 29.06 9.03 2.39
N PRO A 165 28.15 9.67 1.65
CA PRO A 165 28.11 9.59 0.19
C PRO A 165 29.31 10.31 -0.44
N HIS A 166 30.39 9.58 -0.73
CA HIS A 166 31.61 10.15 -1.33
C HIS A 166 31.44 10.44 -2.82
N VAL A 167 31.98 11.59 -3.24
CA VAL A 167 31.98 12.09 -4.62
C VAL A 167 33.40 12.52 -4.96
N ARG A 168 33.91 12.06 -6.10
CA ARG A 168 35.25 12.45 -6.56
C ARG A 168 35.26 13.94 -6.94
N SER A 169 36.35 14.62 -6.58
CA SER A 169 36.51 16.07 -6.78
C SER A 169 36.43 16.52 -8.25
N GLU A 170 36.76 15.64 -9.19
CA GLU A 170 36.67 15.88 -10.65
C GLU A 170 35.24 16.02 -11.16
N PHE A 171 34.26 15.46 -10.45
CA PHE A 171 32.85 15.53 -10.79
C PHE A 171 32.15 16.74 -10.20
N VAL A 172 32.89 17.62 -9.53
CA VAL A 172 32.37 18.79 -8.83
C VAL A 172 33.04 20.05 -9.36
N ARG A 173 32.23 20.97 -9.89
CA ARG A 173 32.68 22.27 -10.39
C ARG A 173 32.04 23.40 -9.57
N LEU A 174 32.88 24.23 -8.97
CA LEU A 174 32.46 25.49 -8.34
C LEU A 174 32.18 26.52 -9.43
N GLU A 175 31.10 27.29 -9.30
CA GLU A 175 30.72 28.30 -10.28
C GLU A 175 30.68 29.70 -9.65
N ARG A 176 29.67 30.00 -8.83
CA ARG A 176 29.45 31.34 -8.26
C ARG A 176 29.43 31.30 -6.75
N LYS A 177 30.12 32.23 -6.08
CA LYS A 177 30.03 32.35 -4.62
C LYS A 177 28.64 32.81 -4.19
N LEU A 178 28.00 32.05 -3.31
CA LEU A 178 26.68 32.37 -2.72
C LEU A 178 26.82 33.18 -1.42
N GLY A 179 27.85 32.89 -0.64
CA GLY A 179 28.07 33.59 0.62
C GLY A 179 29.26 33.06 1.42
N THR A 180 29.38 33.54 2.65
CA THR A 180 30.38 33.10 3.63
C THR A 180 29.66 32.47 4.81
N GLY A 181 30.08 31.26 5.17
CA GLY A 181 29.61 30.53 6.35
C GLY A 181 30.61 30.54 7.48
N SER A 182 30.31 29.85 8.58
CA SER A 182 31.17 29.76 9.77
C SER A 182 32.54 29.13 9.52
N PHE A 183 32.67 28.27 8.52
CA PHE A 183 33.91 27.51 8.23
C PHE A 183 34.65 27.98 6.99
N GLY A 184 34.07 28.92 6.23
CA GLY A 184 34.58 29.32 4.93
C GLY A 184 33.47 29.83 4.03
N GLU A 185 33.38 29.27 2.84
CA GLU A 185 32.55 29.82 1.77
C GLU A 185 31.48 28.82 1.34
N VAL A 186 30.36 29.35 0.85
CA VAL A 186 29.32 28.57 0.19
C VAL A 186 29.27 29.02 -1.26
N TRP A 187 29.39 28.05 -2.15
CA TRP A 187 29.41 28.24 -3.58
C TRP A 187 28.21 27.55 -4.22
N GLU A 188 27.66 28.16 -5.24
CA GLU A 188 26.85 27.49 -6.23
C GLU A 188 27.80 26.73 -7.16
N GLY A 189 27.38 25.55 -7.57
CA GLY A 189 28.12 24.80 -8.56
C GLY A 189 27.32 23.64 -9.10
N VAL A 190 28.04 22.74 -9.74
CA VAL A 190 27.46 21.61 -10.45
C VAL A 190 28.20 20.33 -10.07
N ALA A 191 27.45 19.28 -9.79
CA ALA A 191 27.96 17.96 -9.47
C ALA A 191 27.33 16.90 -10.38
N SER A 192 28.15 15.94 -10.82
CA SER A 192 27.73 14.79 -11.61
C SER A 192 28.06 13.48 -10.87
N ARG A 193 27.43 12.37 -11.27
CA ARG A 193 27.60 11.05 -10.64
C ARG A 193 27.43 11.08 -9.11
N LEU A 194 26.42 11.82 -8.65
CA LEU A 194 26.05 11.81 -7.24
C LEU A 194 25.46 10.44 -6.91
N PRO A 195 25.70 9.86 -5.72
CA PRO A 195 25.19 8.52 -5.36
C PRO A 195 23.68 8.35 -5.51
N MET A 196 22.92 9.44 -5.47
CA MET A 196 21.46 9.46 -5.63
C MET A 196 20.98 10.03 -6.97
N LYS A 197 21.88 10.52 -7.84
CA LYS A 197 21.54 11.15 -9.12
C LYS A 197 22.66 10.96 -10.16
N ASP A 198 22.32 10.28 -11.26
CA ASP A 198 23.25 10.07 -12.38
C ASP A 198 23.41 11.32 -13.27
N ALA A 199 22.44 12.23 -13.23
CA ALA A 199 22.45 13.46 -14.01
C ALA A 199 23.26 14.59 -13.35
N GLU A 200 23.80 15.47 -14.19
CA GLU A 200 24.39 16.73 -13.77
C GLU A 200 23.37 17.56 -12.99
N THR A 201 23.72 17.93 -11.75
CA THR A 201 22.80 18.55 -10.78
C THR A 201 23.42 19.84 -10.25
N ARG A 202 22.64 20.92 -10.22
CA ARG A 202 23.02 22.16 -9.52
C ARG A 202 22.96 21.97 -8.02
N VAL A 203 24.01 22.42 -7.33
CA VAL A 203 24.26 22.12 -5.92
C VAL A 203 24.80 23.35 -5.18
N ALA A 204 24.63 23.36 -3.86
CA ALA A 204 25.35 24.25 -2.98
C ALA A 204 26.57 23.50 -2.40
N ILE A 205 27.76 24.08 -2.51
CA ILE A 205 29.02 23.47 -2.13
C ILE A 205 29.64 24.32 -1.03
N LYS A 206 29.71 23.75 0.17
CA LYS A 206 30.39 24.39 1.31
C LYS A 206 31.85 23.97 1.30
N THR A 207 32.75 24.94 1.49
CA THR A 207 34.20 24.73 1.49
C THR A 207 34.80 25.19 2.82
N LEU A 208 35.92 24.57 3.21
CA LEU A 208 36.78 25.07 4.27
C LEU A 208 37.66 26.24 3.76
N ARG A 209 37.82 27.28 4.58
CA ARG A 209 38.74 28.40 4.31
C ARG A 209 40.21 27.94 4.30
N GLN A 210 41.09 28.67 3.62
CA GLN A 210 42.53 28.41 3.72
C GLN A 210 43.04 28.64 5.14
N GLY A 211 44.00 27.81 5.60
CA GLY A 211 44.57 27.90 6.93
C GLY A 211 43.62 27.47 8.07
N TYR A 212 42.62 26.62 7.76
CA TYR A 212 41.74 26.06 8.78
C TYR A 212 42.51 25.24 9.82
N THR A 213 42.00 25.21 11.05
CA THR A 213 42.56 24.35 12.12
C THR A 213 41.98 22.94 12.04
N GLU A 214 42.65 21.93 12.60
CA GLU A 214 42.06 20.58 12.69
C GLU A 214 40.69 20.59 13.40
N ALA A 215 40.52 21.45 14.40
CA ALA A 215 39.23 21.67 15.06
C ALA A 215 38.14 22.19 14.09
N ASP A 216 38.47 23.14 13.21
CA ASP A 216 37.56 23.61 12.16
C ASP A 216 37.19 22.47 11.21
N LYS A 217 38.15 21.62 10.83
CA LYS A 217 37.92 20.45 9.99
C LYS A 217 36.98 19.47 10.67
N ILE A 218 37.19 19.15 11.94
CA ILE A 218 36.30 18.24 12.68
C ILE A 218 34.89 18.79 12.78
N LYS A 219 34.73 20.10 13.03
CA LYS A 219 33.40 20.72 13.11
C LYS A 219 32.69 20.71 11.75
N PHE A 220 33.43 20.91 10.66
CA PHE A 220 32.95 20.75 9.29
C PHE A 220 32.50 19.30 9.01
N MET A 221 33.30 18.31 9.39
CA MET A 221 32.96 16.89 9.22
C MET A 221 31.76 16.47 10.06
N LYS A 222 31.68 16.95 11.30
CA LYS A 222 30.53 16.75 12.19
C LYS A 222 29.24 17.29 11.55
N GLU A 223 29.28 18.46 10.90
CA GLU A 223 28.13 18.99 10.17
C GLU A 223 27.69 18.06 9.03
N ALA A 224 28.63 17.50 8.25
CA ALA A 224 28.31 16.54 7.19
C ALA A 224 27.62 15.29 7.75
N ILE A 225 28.15 14.72 8.84
CA ILE A 225 27.56 13.55 9.50
C ILE A 225 26.16 13.87 10.02
N LEU A 226 25.98 15.04 10.63
CA LEU A 226 24.68 15.47 11.14
C LEU A 226 23.65 15.56 10.02
N MET A 227 24.00 16.20 8.91
CA MET A 227 23.13 16.35 7.74
C MET A 227 22.80 15.00 7.08
N ASN A 228 23.73 14.03 7.07
CA ASN A 228 23.51 12.69 6.52
C ASN A 228 22.48 11.87 7.33
N ASN A 229 22.29 12.19 8.61
CA ASN A 229 21.38 11.46 9.49
C ASN A 229 19.90 11.90 9.36
N PHE A 230 19.61 12.93 8.57
CA PHE A 230 18.27 13.46 8.37
C PHE A 230 17.83 13.34 6.90
N ASP A 231 16.61 12.81 6.70
CA ASP A 231 15.97 12.70 5.39
C ASP A 231 14.50 13.10 5.48
N HIS A 232 14.21 14.36 5.14
CA HIS A 232 12.87 14.94 5.22
C HIS A 232 12.69 16.06 4.19
N PRO A 233 11.51 16.21 3.57
CA PRO A 233 11.26 17.24 2.54
C PRO A 233 11.51 18.67 3.01
N ASN A 234 11.39 18.96 4.30
CA ASN A 234 11.61 20.28 4.89
C ASN A 234 12.94 20.42 5.66
N ILE A 235 13.90 19.52 5.44
CA ILE A 235 15.29 19.64 5.92
C ILE A 235 16.21 19.64 4.70
N VAL A 236 17.22 20.51 4.66
CA VAL A 236 18.19 20.56 3.55
C VAL A 236 18.95 19.23 3.47
N LYS A 237 19.01 18.63 2.29
CA LYS A 237 19.59 17.30 2.07
C LYS A 237 21.08 17.37 1.73
N LEU A 238 21.87 16.54 2.39
CA LEU A 238 23.22 16.19 1.96
C LEU A 238 23.15 15.31 0.71
N LEU A 239 23.83 15.74 -0.35
CA LEU A 239 23.92 14.98 -1.61
C LEU A 239 25.24 14.23 -1.74
N GLY A 240 26.31 14.75 -1.13
CA GLY A 240 27.63 14.15 -1.22
C GLY A 240 28.68 14.89 -0.40
N VAL A 241 29.84 14.27 -0.24
CA VAL A 241 31.05 14.89 0.29
C VAL A 241 32.24 14.59 -0.62
N CYS A 242 33.17 15.53 -0.73
CA CYS A 242 34.47 15.31 -1.34
C CYS A 242 35.52 15.61 -0.29
N LEU A 243 36.24 14.57 0.15
CA LEU A 243 37.15 14.62 1.29
C LEU A 243 38.53 14.07 0.95
N GLU A 244 38.77 13.82 -0.34
CA GLU A 244 40.00 13.24 -0.86
C GLU A 244 40.91 14.35 -1.40
N GLY A 245 42.12 14.44 -0.84
CA GLY A 245 43.15 15.40 -1.27
C GLY A 245 42.95 16.81 -0.68
N PRO A 246 43.26 17.89 -1.43
CA PRO A 246 43.22 19.25 -0.91
C PRO A 246 41.82 19.88 -0.90
N LYS A 247 40.80 19.19 -1.42
CA LYS A 247 39.45 19.71 -1.59
C LYS A 247 38.51 19.07 -0.58
N GLU A 248 38.05 19.88 0.38
CA GLU A 248 37.12 19.49 1.44
C GLU A 248 35.76 20.14 1.17
N TYR A 249 34.84 19.40 0.54
CA TYR A 249 33.53 19.87 0.13
C TYR A 249 32.39 19.10 0.79
N ILE A 250 31.39 19.85 1.27
CA ILE A 250 30.07 19.33 1.59
C ILE A 250 29.12 19.79 0.49
N ILE A 251 28.47 18.84 -0.18
CA ILE A 251 27.60 19.07 -1.32
C ILE A 251 26.15 18.92 -0.87
N LEU A 252 25.39 20.00 -0.89
CA LEU A 252 24.01 20.10 -0.46
C LEU A 252 23.08 20.36 -1.65
N GLU A 253 21.79 20.07 -1.48
CA GLU A 253 20.80 20.54 -2.43
C GLU A 253 20.79 22.08 -2.52
N LEU A 254 20.69 22.61 -3.75
CA LEU A 254 20.65 24.05 -3.96
C LEU A 254 19.26 24.59 -3.67
N MET A 255 19.20 25.61 -2.81
CA MET A 255 17.99 26.37 -2.51
C MET A 255 18.10 27.74 -3.17
N GLU A 256 17.60 27.86 -4.41
CA GLU A 256 17.86 29.02 -5.28
C GLU A 256 17.33 30.34 -4.76
N GLY A 257 16.30 30.30 -3.91
CA GLY A 257 15.71 31.47 -3.29
C GLY A 257 16.53 32.04 -2.13
N GLY A 258 17.60 31.36 -1.70
CA GLY A 258 18.46 31.79 -0.62
C GLY A 258 17.81 31.64 0.76
N ASP A 259 18.30 32.41 1.74
CA ASP A 259 17.75 32.41 3.09
C ASP A 259 16.40 33.13 3.19
N LEU A 260 15.54 32.61 4.05
CA LEU A 260 14.16 33.07 4.19
C LEU A 260 14.09 34.50 4.72
N LEU A 261 15.04 34.94 5.55
CA LEU A 261 15.07 36.30 6.07
C LEU A 261 15.26 37.33 4.94
N ASN A 262 16.28 37.16 4.12
CA ASN A 262 16.55 38.04 2.99
C ASN A 262 15.49 37.91 1.90
N PHE A 263 14.95 36.71 1.68
CA PHE A 263 13.84 36.50 0.77
C PHE A 263 12.60 37.30 1.18
N LEU A 264 12.20 37.25 2.45
CA LEU A 264 11.05 38.00 2.96
C LEU A 264 11.29 39.51 2.90
N ARG A 265 12.48 39.99 3.28
CA ARG A 265 12.86 41.41 3.17
C ARG A 265 12.80 41.93 1.75
N ALA A 266 13.31 41.16 0.79
CA ALA A 266 13.28 41.53 -0.62
C ALA A 266 11.87 41.44 -1.24
N SER A 267 10.94 40.76 -0.57
CA SER A 267 9.56 40.60 -1.01
C SER A 267 8.59 41.58 -0.36
N SER A 268 9.05 42.35 0.63
CA SER A 268 8.25 43.38 1.31
C SER A 268 7.68 44.36 0.28
N PRO A 269 6.43 44.82 0.49
CA PRO A 269 5.84 45.85 -0.35
C PRO A 269 6.70 47.11 -0.30
N THR A 270 6.88 47.73 -1.45
CA THR A 270 7.48 49.06 -1.58
C THR A 270 6.42 50.02 -2.09
N ASP A 271 6.63 51.33 -1.96
CA ASP A 271 5.68 52.35 -2.43
C ASP A 271 5.32 52.18 -3.92
N SER A 272 6.19 51.53 -4.68
CA SER A 272 6.04 51.31 -6.12
C SER A 272 5.52 49.92 -6.51
N PHE A 273 5.62 48.92 -5.62
CA PHE A 273 5.26 47.54 -5.96
C PHE A 273 4.59 46.79 -4.79
N PRO A 274 3.49 46.06 -5.05
CA PRO A 274 2.87 45.22 -4.03
C PRO A 274 3.79 44.07 -3.61
N SER A 275 3.54 43.51 -2.42
CA SER A 275 4.28 42.35 -1.91
C SER A 275 4.29 41.21 -2.93
N GLN A 276 5.47 40.65 -3.20
CA GLN A 276 5.63 39.47 -4.07
C GLN A 276 5.30 38.15 -3.36
N VAL A 277 5.00 38.23 -2.06
CA VAL A 277 4.67 37.11 -1.19
C VAL A 277 3.29 37.34 -0.59
N SER A 278 2.37 36.41 -0.85
CA SER A 278 1.02 36.45 -0.31
C SER A 278 0.95 35.85 1.10
N LEU A 279 -0.12 36.10 1.85
CA LEU A 279 -0.37 35.44 3.14
C LEU A 279 -0.38 33.92 3.00
N ARG A 280 -0.93 33.39 1.89
CA ARG A 280 -0.94 31.95 1.59
C ARG A 280 0.48 31.39 1.49
N ASP A 281 1.39 32.14 0.87
CA ASP A 281 2.78 31.73 0.75
C ASP A 281 3.47 31.70 2.12
N VAL A 282 3.27 32.73 2.95
CA VAL A 282 3.81 32.78 4.32
C VAL A 282 3.29 31.60 5.16
N LEU A 283 1.98 31.31 5.10
CA LEU A 283 1.39 30.15 5.79
C LEU A 283 2.00 28.84 5.30
N SER A 284 2.24 28.70 3.99
CA SER A 284 2.91 27.53 3.42
C SER A 284 4.34 27.38 3.97
N MET A 285 5.10 28.47 4.05
CA MET A 285 6.45 28.48 4.63
C MET A 285 6.43 28.07 6.10
N LEU A 286 5.46 28.55 6.88
CA LEU A 286 5.29 28.18 8.29
C LEU A 286 4.94 26.69 8.46
N ILE A 287 4.05 26.16 7.62
CA ILE A 287 3.70 24.73 7.61
C ILE A 287 4.93 23.89 7.30
N ASP A 288 5.71 24.28 6.31
CA ASP A 288 6.94 23.61 5.92
C ASP A 288 7.98 23.58 7.06
N ILE A 289 8.24 24.73 7.70
CA ILE A 289 9.14 24.80 8.85
C ILE A 289 8.60 24.02 10.04
N GLY A 290 7.28 24.07 10.30
CA GLY A 290 6.64 23.28 11.35
C GLY A 290 6.79 21.77 11.13
N ARG A 291 6.64 21.29 9.89
CA ARG A 291 6.89 19.89 9.52
C ARG A 291 8.35 19.50 9.71
N GLY A 292 9.28 20.37 9.32
CA GLY A 292 10.71 20.18 9.56
C GLY A 292 11.03 20.09 11.06
N GLY A 293 10.47 21.00 11.86
CA GLY A 293 10.63 21.02 13.32
C GLY A 293 10.08 19.76 13.98
N ALA A 294 8.87 19.34 13.63
CA ALA A 294 8.28 18.10 14.12
C ALA A 294 9.11 16.86 13.74
N TYR A 295 9.72 16.86 12.55
CA TYR A 295 10.64 15.81 12.16
C TYR A 295 11.91 15.79 13.02
N LEU A 296 12.54 16.94 13.26
CA LEU A 296 13.72 17.03 14.14
C LEU A 296 13.39 16.58 15.56
N GLU A 297 12.24 17.01 16.11
CA GLU A 297 11.74 16.58 17.41
C GLU A 297 11.56 15.06 17.47
N SER A 298 10.93 14.45 16.46
CA SER A 298 10.77 13.00 16.40
C SER A 298 12.12 12.29 16.45
N ASN A 299 13.15 12.83 15.79
CA ASN A 299 14.52 12.30 15.80
C ASN A 299 15.32 12.75 17.05
N ARG A 300 14.66 13.30 18.09
CA ARG A 300 15.27 13.78 19.34
C ARG A 300 16.39 14.79 19.13
N HIS A 301 16.31 15.56 18.04
CA HIS A 301 17.28 16.59 17.73
C HIS A 301 16.69 17.97 17.98
N VAL A 302 17.32 18.74 18.87
CA VAL A 302 16.96 20.14 19.10
C VAL A 302 17.86 21.02 18.25
N HIS A 303 17.28 21.78 17.33
CA HIS A 303 18.04 22.66 16.43
C HIS A 303 18.78 23.79 17.17
N ARG A 304 18.19 24.34 18.23
CA ARG A 304 18.74 25.42 19.10
C ARG A 304 18.97 26.79 18.47
N ASP A 305 18.82 26.93 17.16
CA ASP A 305 18.98 28.20 16.42
C ASP A 305 17.95 28.30 15.29
N LEU A 306 16.69 27.94 15.57
CA LEU A 306 15.64 28.01 14.57
C LEU A 306 15.23 29.47 14.35
N ALA A 307 15.70 30.04 13.23
CA ALA A 307 15.44 31.41 12.81
C ALA A 307 15.31 31.51 11.29
N ALA A 308 14.66 32.57 10.79
CA ALA A 308 14.46 32.76 9.35
C ALA A 308 15.78 32.78 8.54
N ARG A 309 16.89 33.27 9.12
CA ARG A 309 18.22 33.24 8.47
C ARG A 309 18.78 31.82 8.25
N ASN A 310 18.30 30.85 9.02
CA ASN A 310 18.72 29.44 8.93
C ASN A 310 17.70 28.58 8.16
N CYS A 311 16.64 29.20 7.65
CA CYS A 311 15.68 28.57 6.75
C CYS A 311 16.01 28.97 5.31
N LEU A 312 15.90 28.04 4.37
CA LEU A 312 16.17 28.28 2.95
C LEU A 312 14.90 28.03 2.12
N ILE A 313 14.77 28.71 0.98
CA ILE A 313 13.62 28.58 0.08
C ILE A 313 14.02 28.13 -1.32
N SER A 314 13.26 27.19 -1.89
CA SER A 314 13.66 26.47 -3.10
C SER A 314 13.74 27.34 -4.35
N SER A 315 12.92 28.39 -4.45
CA SER A 315 12.88 29.26 -5.63
C SER A 315 12.47 30.69 -5.27
N ARG A 316 13.00 31.65 -6.03
CA ARG A 316 12.63 33.07 -5.97
C ARG A 316 11.48 33.44 -6.91
N ALA A 317 11.17 32.60 -7.89
CA ALA A 317 10.22 32.92 -8.94
C ALA A 317 8.81 33.19 -8.36
N PRO A 318 8.09 34.23 -8.82
CA PRO A 318 6.67 34.42 -8.51
C PRO A 318 5.86 33.21 -8.98
N HIS A 319 4.83 32.81 -8.22
CA HIS A 319 3.90 31.73 -8.56
C HIS A 319 4.51 30.31 -8.74
N SER A 320 5.80 30.12 -8.48
CA SER A 320 6.39 28.77 -8.39
C SER A 320 5.93 28.05 -7.12
N HIS A 321 5.82 26.72 -7.15
CA HIS A 321 5.65 25.93 -5.93
C HIS A 321 6.94 25.98 -5.09
N ARG A 322 6.98 26.88 -4.11
CA ARG A 322 8.12 27.07 -3.20
C ARG A 322 8.03 26.07 -2.06
N VAL A 323 9.17 25.47 -1.71
CA VAL A 323 9.32 24.64 -0.51
C VAL A 323 10.34 25.33 0.38
N THR A 324 9.98 25.50 1.65
CA THR A 324 10.90 26.02 2.66
C THR A 324 11.50 24.86 3.44
N LYS A 325 12.80 24.94 3.71
CA LYS A 325 13.52 23.91 4.46
C LYS A 325 14.36 24.54 5.56
N ILE A 326 14.49 23.81 6.67
CA ILE A 326 15.45 24.13 7.72
C ILE A 326 16.84 23.70 7.24
N GLY A 327 17.80 24.62 7.31
CA GLY A 327 19.21 24.38 7.02
C GLY A 327 20.10 24.64 8.24
N ALA A 328 21.43 24.67 8.03
CA ALA A 328 22.42 25.04 9.03
C ALA A 328 22.33 24.28 10.38
N LEU A 329 22.12 22.96 10.32
CA LEU A 329 22.11 22.10 11.50
C LEU A 329 23.48 22.08 12.17
N ARG A 330 23.49 22.08 13.50
CA ARG A 330 24.71 22.03 14.31
C ARG A 330 24.53 21.13 15.52
N PHE A 331 25.64 20.56 15.98
CA PHE A 331 25.68 19.93 17.29
C PHE A 331 25.57 20.99 18.40
N PRO A 332 25.14 20.58 19.61
CA PRO A 332 25.32 21.36 20.82
C PRO A 332 26.75 21.96 20.91
N PRO A 333 26.93 23.21 21.36
CA PRO A 333 28.24 23.65 21.79
C PRO A 333 28.73 22.75 22.93
N ASP A 334 30.02 22.46 22.95
CA ASP A 334 30.65 21.74 24.07
C ASP A 334 30.43 22.56 25.35
N GLN A 335 30.21 21.92 26.50
CA GLN A 335 29.95 22.66 27.76
C GLN A 335 31.09 23.61 28.18
N ASN A 336 32.27 23.46 27.57
CA ASN A 336 33.42 24.35 27.75
C ASN A 336 33.46 25.56 26.80
N GLU A 337 32.65 25.62 25.73
CA GLU A 337 32.54 26.83 24.89
C GLU A 337 31.63 27.89 25.54
N THR A 338 30.67 27.48 26.38
CA THR A 338 29.72 28.37 27.07
C THR A 338 30.39 29.31 28.07
N SER A 339 31.55 28.95 28.64
CA SER A 339 32.25 29.80 29.61
C SER A 339 33.04 30.95 28.97
N VAL A 340 33.28 30.92 27.66
CA VAL A 340 34.03 31.96 26.95
C VAL A 340 33.09 33.06 26.42
N SER A 341 31.84 32.72 26.06
CA SER A 341 30.88 33.68 25.52
C SER A 341 30.15 34.53 26.58
N GLU A 342 30.14 34.13 27.85
CA GLU A 342 29.52 34.93 28.93
C GLU A 342 30.35 36.18 29.29
N GLY A 343 31.57 36.33 28.77
CA GLY A 343 32.44 37.50 29.01
C GLY A 343 32.32 38.67 28.03
N GLU A 344 31.55 38.54 26.94
CA GLU A 344 31.39 39.60 25.91
C GLU A 344 29.98 40.24 25.88
N LEU A 345 29.16 40.00 26.92
CA LEU A 345 27.83 40.60 27.07
C LEU A 345 27.69 41.39 28.39
N LEU A 346 28.72 42.16 28.76
CA LEU A 346 28.60 43.31 29.67
C LEU A 346 29.23 44.55 29.06
#